data_AF-X0XVL7-F1
#
_entry.id   AF-X0XVL7-F1
#
_cell.length_a   1.000
_cell.length_b   1.000
_cell.length_c   1.000
_cell.angle_alpha   90.00
_cell.angle_beta   90.00
_cell.angle_gamma   90.00
#
_symmetry.space_group_name_H-M   'P 1'
#
loop_
_entity.id
_entity.type
_entity.pdbx_description
1 polymer ?
#
loop_
_entity_poly.entity_id
_entity_poly.type
_entity_poly.pdbx_seq_one_letter_code
_entity_poly.pdbx_strand_id
1 'polypeptide(L)' 'PVFEELWNYGFGQEMHHFARCVRGKEEPIATGEDGRVVQEVLYAGYESARTGHKVQLPFRPAGVKRPIDLWWNAPS' A
#
# COMPACT_ATOMS: atom_id res chain seq x y z
N PRO A 1 1.71 4.79 26.57
CA PRO A 1 2.98 4.98 25.83
C PRO A 1 4.01 3.92 26.27
N VAL A 2 4.54 3.16 25.31
CA VAL A 2 5.66 2.23 25.57
C VAL A 2 6.95 3.06 25.62
N PHE A 3 7.88 2.72 26.53
CA PHE A 3 9.19 3.37 26.56
C PHE A 3 9.90 3.21 25.19
N GLU A 4 10.44 4.30 24.64
CA GLU A 4 11.10 4.34 23.31
C GLU A 4 10.26 3.74 22.15
N GLU A 5 8.96 3.97 22.15
CA GLU A 5 8.00 3.48 21.12
C GLU A 5 8.46 3.67 19.67
N LEU A 6 8.97 4.86 19.32
CA LEU A 6 9.45 5.15 17.96
C LEU A 6 10.63 4.26 17.54
N TRP A 7 11.51 3.95 18.49
CA TRP A 7 12.65 3.07 18.24
C TRP A 7 12.20 1.62 18.12
N ASN A 8 11.29 1.19 19.00
CA ASN A 8 10.73 -0.15 19.00
C ASN A 8 9.89 -0.45 17.74
N TYR A 9 9.29 0.57 17.13
CA TYR A 9 8.58 0.47 15.86
C TYR A 9 9.48 0.59 14.62
N GLY A 10 10.79 0.82 14.81
CA GLY A 10 11.75 0.75 13.72
C GLY A 10 11.98 2.06 12.95
N PHE A 11 11.40 3.19 13.38
CA PHE A 11 11.48 4.45 12.61
C PHE A 11 12.93 4.95 12.43
N GLY A 12 13.78 4.77 13.44
CA GLY A 12 15.19 5.16 13.33
C GLY A 12 15.95 4.35 12.28
N GLN A 13 15.67 3.04 12.24
CA GLN A 13 16.24 2.08 11.30
C GLN A 13 15.73 2.34 9.88
N GLU A 14 14.43 2.62 9.73
CA GLU A 14 13.81 3.00 8.46
C GLU A 14 14.44 4.27 7.88
N MET A 15 14.60 5.33 8.70
CA MET A 15 15.21 6.58 8.25
C MET A 15 16.69 6.42 7.91
N HIS A 16 17.42 5.57 8.64
CA HIS A 16 18.80 5.23 8.31
C HIS A 16 18.90 4.53 6.95
N HIS A 17 18.06 3.51 6.72
CA HIS A 17 17.97 2.76 5.46
C HIS A 17 17.63 3.68 4.28
N PHE A 18 16.61 4.52 4.45
CA PHE A 18 16.21 5.53 3.47
C PHE A 18 17.39 6.43 3.07
N ALA A 19 18.11 6.98 4.06
CA ALA A 19 19.23 7.87 3.81
C ALA A 19 20.45 7.17 3.16
N ARG A 20 20.57 5.85 3.27
CA ARG A 20 21.57 5.04 2.57
C ARG A 20 21.16 4.75 1.13
N CYS A 21 19.89 4.42 0.90
CA CYS A 21 19.32 4.23 -0.44
C CYS A 21 19.43 5.49 -1.29
N VAL A 22 19.07 6.65 -0.75
CA VAL A 22 19.19 7.95 -1.46
C VAL A 22 20.63 8.27 -1.82
N ARG A 23 21.61 7.81 -1.03
CA ARG A 23 23.04 7.96 -1.32
C ARG A 23 23.61 6.90 -2.27
N GLY A 24 22.77 5.99 -2.80
CA GLY A 24 23.20 4.88 -3.66
C GLY A 24 24.07 3.85 -2.95
N LYS A 25 23.96 3.74 -1.63
CA LYS A 25 24.76 2.79 -0.83
C LYS A 25 24.05 1.45 -0.60
N GLU A 26 22.74 1.42 -0.77
CA GLU A 26 21.86 0.24 -0.62
C GLU A 26 20.67 0.36 -1.58
N GLU A 27 20.00 -0.76 -1.84
CA GLU A 27 18.76 -0.80 -2.58
C GLU A 27 17.54 -0.71 -1.64
N PRO A 28 16.44 -0.04 -2.05
CA PRO A 28 15.22 0.00 -1.24
C PRO A 28 14.65 -1.41 -1.05
N ILE A 29 14.32 -1.77 0.20
CA ILE A 29 13.64 -3.03 0.52
C ILE A 29 12.16 -2.96 0.08
N ALA A 30 11.56 -1.78 0.17
CA ALA A 30 10.24 -1.47 -0.36
C ALA A 30 10.38 -0.40 -1.44
N THR A 31 9.94 -0.73 -2.65
CA THR A 31 10.04 0.10 -3.85
C THR A 31 8.69 0.71 -4.23
N GLY A 32 8.68 1.53 -5.29
CA GLY A 32 7.45 2.03 -5.88
C GLY A 32 6.54 0.93 -6.42
N GLU A 33 7.09 -0.21 -6.86
CA GLU A 33 6.29 -1.31 -7.38
C GLU A 33 5.57 -2.07 -6.28
N ASP A 34 6.19 -2.21 -5.11
CA ASP A 34 5.52 -2.75 -3.92
C ASP A 34 4.34 -1.84 -3.53
N GLY A 35 4.56 -0.53 -3.53
CA GLY A 35 3.50 0.46 -3.32
C GLY A 35 2.35 0.34 -4.35
N ARG A 36 2.69 0.09 -5.62
CA ARG A 36 1.69 -0.14 -6.67
C ARG A 36 0.88 -1.42 -6.42
N VAL A 37 1.52 -2.51 -6.02
CA VAL A 37 0.83 -3.77 -5.67
C VAL A 37 -0.12 -3.56 -4.47
N VAL A 38 0.31 -2.82 -3.44
CA VAL A 38 -0.56 -2.47 -2.30
C VAL A 38 -1.79 -1.70 -2.75
N GLN A 39 -1.65 -0.76 -3.69
CA GLN A 39 -2.79 -0.06 -4.27
C GLN A 39 -3.74 -1.03 -4.99
N GLU A 40 -3.24 -1.95 -5.81
CA GLU A 40 -4.08 -2.96 -6.49
C GLU A 40 -4.84 -3.84 -5.48
N VAL A 41 -4.20 -4.22 -4.37
CA VAL A 41 -4.83 -4.96 -3.26
C VAL A 41 -5.96 -4.16 -2.61
N LEU A 42 -5.74 -2.87 -2.34
CA LEU A 42 -6.77 -2.00 -1.76
C LEU A 42 -8.00 -1.88 -2.66
N TYR A 43 -7.79 -1.66 -3.96
CA TYR A 43 -8.89 -1.60 -4.94
C TYR A 43 -9.63 -2.94 -5.00
N ALA A 44 -8.91 -4.06 -5.06
CA ALA A 44 -9.50 -5.39 -5.06
C ALA A 44 -10.29 -5.69 -3.78
N GLY A 45 -9.82 -5.21 -2.63
CA GLY A 45 -10.49 -5.35 -1.34
C GLY A 45 -11.84 -4.64 -1.30
N TYR A 46 -11.93 -3.42 -1.83
CA TYR A 46 -13.20 -2.70 -1.92
C TYR A 46 -14.18 -3.32 -2.91
N GLU A 47 -13.71 -3.78 -4.06
CA GLU A 47 -14.53 -4.54 -5.01
C GLU A 47 -15.03 -5.85 -4.40
N SER A 48 -14.18 -6.55 -3.65
CA SER A 48 -14.53 -7.77 -2.91
C SER A 48 -15.59 -7.49 -1.84
N ALA A 49 -15.45 -6.40 -1.08
CA ALA A 49 -16.42 -5.98 -0.07
C ALA A 49 -17.80 -5.69 -0.66
N ARG A 50 -17.87 -5.11 -1.86
CA ARG A 50 -19.13 -4.88 -2.57
C ARG A 50 -19.76 -6.17 -3.11
N THR A 51 -18.94 -7.00 -3.76
CA THR A 51 -19.43 -8.15 -4.51
C THR A 51 -19.62 -9.39 -3.65
N GLY A 52 -18.99 -9.46 -2.48
CA GLY A 52 -18.94 -10.65 -1.64
C GLY A 52 -18.09 -11.79 -2.21
N HIS A 53 -17.29 -11.53 -3.24
CA HIS A 53 -16.49 -12.53 -3.96
C HIS A 53 -15.00 -12.20 -3.89
N LYS A 54 -14.16 -13.23 -4.11
CA LYS A 54 -12.71 -13.05 -4.23
C LYS A 54 -12.37 -12.36 -5.56
N VAL A 55 -11.58 -11.29 -5.50
CA VAL A 55 -11.06 -10.58 -6.68
C VAL A 55 -9.63 -11.05 -6.96
N GLN A 56 -9.32 -11.34 -8.23
CA GLN A 56 -7.99 -11.75 -8.66
C GLN A 56 -7.09 -10.53 -8.91
N LEU A 57 -5.79 -10.70 -8.67
CA LEU A 57 -4.77 -9.69 -8.96
C LEU A 57 -4.02 -10.03 -10.27
N PRO A 58 -3.53 -9.01 -11.02
CA PRO A 58 -3.64 -7.58 -10.75
C PRO A 58 -5.05 -7.04 -10.99
N PHE A 59 -5.53 -6.15 -10.12
CA PHE A 59 -6.84 -5.51 -10.25
C PHE A 59 -6.69 -4.01 -10.48
N ARG A 60 -7.04 -3.54 -11.68
CA ARG A 60 -6.74 -2.19 -12.18
C ARG A 60 -7.98 -1.57 -12.85
N PRO A 61 -9.03 -1.22 -12.08
CA PRO A 61 -10.24 -0.67 -12.66
C PRO A 61 -10.01 0.75 -13.19
N ALA A 62 -10.64 1.07 -14.32
CA ALA A 62 -10.56 2.40 -14.93
C ALA A 62 -11.61 3.35 -14.34
N GLY A 63 -11.32 4.66 -14.33
CA GLY A 63 -12.28 5.69 -13.96
C GLY A 63 -12.59 5.80 -12.46
N VAL A 64 -11.91 5.03 -11.61
CA VAL A 64 -12.08 5.06 -10.14
C VAL A 64 -11.15 6.13 -9.56
N LYS A 65 -11.72 7.10 -8.83
CA LYS A 65 -10.95 8.19 -8.20
C LYS A 65 -10.38 7.78 -6.83
N ARG A 66 -11.14 7.01 -6.07
CA ARG A 66 -10.74 6.51 -4.74
C ARG A 66 -11.10 5.03 -4.64
N PRO A 67 -10.26 4.17 -4.03
CA PRO A 67 -10.55 2.75 -3.90
C PRO A 67 -11.95 2.44 -3.33
N ILE A 68 -12.38 3.19 -2.31
CA ILE A 68 -13.70 3.06 -1.65
C ILE A 68 -14.89 3.28 -2.60
N ASP A 69 -14.71 4.00 -3.70
CA ASP A 69 -15.80 4.24 -4.66
C ASP A 69 -16.24 2.94 -5.34
N LEU A 70 -15.39 1.91 -5.40
CA LEU A 70 -15.76 0.54 -5.83
C LEU A 70 -16.75 -0.14 -4.88
N TRP A 71 -16.92 0.38 -3.67
CA TRP A 71 -17.89 -0.13 -2.70
C TRP A 71 -19.14 0.74 -2.62
N TRP A 72 -18.99 2.03 -2.30
CA TRP A 72 -20.14 2.89 -2.00
C TRP A 72 -20.78 3.56 -3.22
N ASN A 73 -20.02 3.79 -4.29
CA ASN A 73 -20.45 4.55 -5.46
C ASN A 73 -20.18 3.78 -6.75
N ALA A 74 -20.23 2.44 -6.68
CA ALA A 74 -19.85 1.62 -7.82
C ALA A 74 -20.74 1.98 -9.02
N PRO A 75 -20.15 2.26 -10.19
CA PRO A 75 -20.95 2.46 -11.39
C PRO A 75 -21.83 1.21 -11.61
N SER A 76 -23.09 1.47 -11.97
CA SER A 76 -24.07 0.43 -12.27
C SER A 76 -23.70 -0.34 -13.52
#